data_AF-A0A820FT69-F1
#
_entry.id   AF-A0A820FT69-F1
#
_cell.length_a   1.000
_cell.length_b   1.000
_cell.length_c   1.000
_cell.angle_alpha   90.00
_cell.angle_beta   90.00
_cell.angle_gamma   90.00
#
_symmetry.space_group_name_H-M   'P 1'
#
loop_
_entity.id
_entity.type
_entity.pdbx_description
1 polymer ?
#
loop_
_entity_poly.entity_id
_entity_poly.type
_entity_poly.pdbx_seq_one_letter_code
_entity_poly.pdbx_strand_id
1 'polypeptide(L)'
;MITESETLREIESRSGTIKGSLGESALYDWLRLHNTTDREFRIALENLTYSCAAYCVATYILGIGDRHNDNIMVKQSGHLFHIDFGKYLGDTQKFGWFNR
;
A
#
# COMPACT_ATOMS: atom_id res chain seq x y z
N MET A 1 -9.22 -3.25 -12.93
CA MET A 1 -8.06 -3.89 -12.28
C MET A 1 -6.84 -3.07 -12.63
N ILE A 2 -6.03 -2.65 -11.66
CA ILE A 2 -4.75 -2.00 -11.94
C ILE A 2 -3.77 -3.11 -12.34
N THR A 3 -3.18 -2.99 -13.52
CA THR A 3 -2.23 -4.00 -14.04
C THR A 3 -0.87 -3.83 -13.37
N GLU A 4 -0.10 -4.92 -13.33
CA GLU A 4 1.29 -4.91 -12.82
C GLU A 4 1.38 -4.42 -11.36
N SER A 5 0.34 -4.71 -10.57
CA SER A 5 0.30 -4.35 -9.16
C SER A 5 -0.04 -5.56 -8.31
N GLU A 6 0.61 -5.65 -7.15
CA GLU A 6 0.38 -6.69 -6.16
C GLU A 6 0.20 -6.03 -4.78
N THR A 7 -0.53 -6.71 -3.90
CA THR A 7 -0.62 -6.31 -2.48
C THR A 7 0.72 -6.54 -1.78
N LEU A 8 1.00 -5.76 -0.73
CA LEU A 8 2.19 -5.99 0.10
C LEU A 8 2.20 -7.41 0.68
N ARG A 9 1.02 -7.96 1.01
CA ARG A 9 0.88 -9.33 1.50
C ARG A 9 1.36 -10.37 0.48
N GLU A 10 0.97 -10.20 -0.79
CA GLU A 10 1.40 -11.09 -1.87
C GLU A 10 2.92 -11.03 -2.05
N ILE A 11 3.50 -9.82 -2.06
CA ILE A 11 4.94 -9.61 -2.17
C ILE A 11 5.71 -10.30 -1.03
N GLU A 12 5.30 -10.10 0.22
CA GLU A 12 5.91 -10.75 1.39
C GLU A 12 5.80 -12.27 1.34
N SER A 13 4.66 -12.80 0.89
CA SER A 13 4.42 -14.24 0.83
C SER A 13 5.37 -14.96 -0.14
N ARG A 14 5.79 -14.27 -1.22
CA ARG A 14 6.73 -14.79 -2.22
C ARG A 14 8.17 -14.82 -1.71
N SER A 15 8.53 -13.91 -0.81
CA SER A 15 9.89 -13.75 -0.32
C SER A 15 10.28 -14.83 0.71
N GLY A 16 9.37 -15.74 1.08
CA GLY A 16 9.61 -16.80 2.06
C GLY A 16 9.85 -16.29 3.48
N THR A 17 9.66 -15.00 3.73
CA THR A 17 9.90 -14.35 5.00
C THR A 17 8.82 -14.73 6.01
N ILE A 18 9.22 -14.91 7.27
CA ILE A 18 8.31 -15.24 8.38
C ILE A 18 7.21 -14.18 8.46
N LYS A 19 5.94 -14.60 8.50
CA LYS A 19 4.75 -13.75 8.67
C LYS A 19 5.01 -12.66 9.73
N GLY A 20 4.96 -11.39 9.33
CA GLY A 20 5.03 -10.24 10.24
C GLY A 20 6.41 -9.59 10.40
N SER A 21 7.47 -10.20 9.87
CA SER A 21 8.69 -9.46 9.55
C SER A 21 8.57 -9.05 8.09
N LEU A 22 8.36 -7.76 7.82
CA LEU A 22 8.84 -7.20 6.56
C LEU A 22 10.33 -7.56 6.56
N GLY A 23 10.71 -8.61 5.82
CA GLY A 23 12.09 -8.69 5.40
C GLY A 23 12.29 -7.37 4.69
N GLU A 24 13.07 -6.47 5.25
CA GLU A 24 13.31 -5.13 4.71
C GLU A 24 13.68 -5.21 3.21
N SER A 25 14.14 -6.38 2.78
CA SER A 25 14.43 -6.76 1.39
C SER A 25 13.21 -7.13 0.52
N ALA A 26 12.07 -7.64 1.00
CA ALA A 26 11.05 -8.24 0.12
C ALA A 26 10.46 -7.25 -0.91
N LEU A 27 10.06 -6.05 -0.46
CA LEU A 27 9.56 -5.01 -1.37
C LEU A 27 10.68 -4.43 -2.25
N TYR A 28 11.87 -4.27 -1.68
CA TYR A 28 13.05 -3.77 -2.40
C TYR A 28 13.46 -4.73 -3.52
N ASP A 29 13.56 -6.02 -3.22
CA ASP A 29 13.90 -7.11 -4.12
C ASP A 29 12.83 -7.26 -5.20
N TRP A 30 11.55 -7.18 -4.82
CA TRP A 30 10.45 -7.20 -5.78
C TRP A 30 10.50 -6.00 -6.73
N LEU A 31 10.78 -4.80 -6.23
CA LEU A 31 10.97 -3.61 -7.09
C LEU A 31 12.18 -3.76 -7.99
N ARG A 32 13.29 -4.32 -7.50
CA ARG A 32 14.51 -4.54 -8.26
C ARG A 32 14.32 -5.59 -9.36
N LEU A 33 13.54 -6.64 -9.09
CA LEU A 33 13.20 -7.67 -10.06
C LEU A 33 12.46 -7.10 -11.29
N HIS A 34 11.59 -6.12 -11.08
CA HIS A 34 10.77 -5.52 -12.14
C HIS A 34 11.40 -4.27 -12.78
N ASN A 35 12.51 -3.77 -12.24
CA ASN A 35 13.22 -2.60 -12.74
C ASN A 35 14.71 -2.94 -12.88
N THR A 36 15.08 -3.50 -14.02
CA THR A 36 16.39 -4.14 -14.24
C THR A 36 17.53 -3.13 -14.39
N THR A 37 17.23 -1.93 -14.89
CA THR A 37 18.22 -0.85 -14.97
C THR A 37 18.23 -0.02 -13.70
N ASP A 38 19.40 0.48 -13.31
CA ASP A 38 19.53 1.37 -12.15
C ASP A 38 18.70 2.65 -12.29
N ARG A 39 18.53 3.12 -13.53
CA ARG A 39 17.71 4.29 -13.83
C ARG A 39 16.23 4.02 -13.54
N GLU A 40 15.67 2.92 -14.03
CA GLU A 40 14.28 2.54 -13.79
C GLU A 40 14.05 2.25 -12.30
N PHE A 41 14.97 1.53 -11.67
CA PHE A 41 14.86 1.20 -10.26
C PHE A 41 14.83 2.45 -9.37
N ARG A 42 15.69 3.44 -9.66
CA ARG A 42 15.68 4.71 -8.94
C ARG A 42 14.38 5.48 -9.16
N ILE A 43 13.84 5.50 -10.38
CA ILE A 43 12.54 6.12 -10.68
C ILE A 43 11.42 5.41 -9.89
N ALA A 44 11.45 4.08 -9.81
CA ALA A 44 10.47 3.31 -9.05
C ALA A 44 10.58 3.60 -7.53
N LEU A 45 11.78 3.73 -6.98
CA LEU A 45 11.99 4.14 -5.59
C LEU A 45 11.50 5.58 -5.31
N GLU A 46 11.72 6.50 -6.24
CA GLU A 46 11.20 7.87 -6.15
C GLU A 46 9.66 7.86 -6.14
N ASN A 47 9.04 7.13 -7.07
CA ASN A 47 7.58 6.98 -7.13
C ASN A 47 7.02 6.35 -5.86
N LEU A 48 7.68 5.31 -5.32
CA LEU A 48 7.31 4.68 -4.05
C LEU A 48 7.34 5.69 -2.92
N THR A 49 8.41 6.48 -2.85
CA THR A 49 8.61 7.47 -1.79
C THR A 49 7.52 8.56 -1.84
N TYR A 50 7.29 9.14 -3.02
CA TYR A 50 6.28 10.20 -3.18
C TYR A 50 4.86 9.71 -2.91
N SER A 51 4.51 8.56 -3.46
CA SER A 51 3.17 7.98 -3.28
C SER A 51 2.92 7.52 -1.85
N CYS A 52 3.92 6.92 -1.19
CA CYS A 52 3.87 6.58 0.23
C CYS A 52 3.65 7.83 1.09
N ALA A 53 4.44 8.89 0.90
CA ALA A 53 4.28 10.14 1.64
C ALA A 53 2.88 10.75 1.43
N ALA A 54 2.40 10.78 0.19
CA ALA A 54 1.07 11.30 -0.13
C ALA A 54 -0.05 10.51 0.55
N TYR A 55 -0.03 9.18 0.47
CA TYR A 55 -1.04 8.35 1.09
C TYR A 55 -0.95 8.34 2.63
N CYS A 56 0.24 8.37 3.23
CA CYS A 56 0.40 8.51 4.67
C CYS A 56 -0.30 9.78 5.20
N VAL A 57 -0.11 10.91 4.52
CA VAL A 57 -0.76 12.18 4.90
C VAL A 57 -2.25 12.14 4.62
N ALA A 58 -2.66 11.72 3.42
CA ALA A 58 -4.07 11.69 3.03
C ALA A 58 -4.88 10.76 3.95
N THR A 59 -4.35 9.59 4.27
CA THR A 59 -5.03 8.63 5.13
C THR A 59 -5.12 9.11 6.57
N TYR A 60 -4.08 9.74 7.09
CA TYR A 60 -4.12 10.35 8.42
C TYR A 60 -5.21 11.43 8.51
N ILE A 61 -5.25 12.36 7.55
CA ILE A 61 -6.22 13.48 7.52
C ILE A 61 -7.65 12.97 7.41
N LEU A 62 -7.89 11.98 6.54
CA LEU A 62 -9.22 11.44 6.29
C LEU A 62 -9.69 10.46 7.39
N GLY A 63 -8.89 10.21 8.42
CA GLY A 63 -9.22 9.22 9.47
C GLY A 63 -9.27 7.81 8.91
N ILE A 64 -8.46 7.54 7.88
CA ILE A 64 -8.49 6.29 7.16
C ILE A 64 -7.77 5.17 7.96
N GLY A 65 -8.56 4.37 8.70
CA GLY A 65 -8.13 3.16 9.41
C GLY A 65 -8.03 1.87 8.58
N ASP A 66 -7.76 0.74 9.25
CA ASP A 66 -7.66 -0.62 8.69
C ASP A 66 -6.64 -0.78 7.55
N ARG A 67 -5.47 -0.15 7.71
CA ARG A 67 -4.37 -0.17 6.72
C ARG A 67 -3.38 -1.30 7.06
N HIS A 68 -3.72 -2.51 6.62
CA HIS A 68 -2.83 -3.68 6.67
C HIS A 68 -2.31 -4.05 5.28
N ASN A 69 -1.36 -4.98 5.20
CA ASN A 69 -0.63 -5.32 3.96
C ASN A 69 -1.50 -5.83 2.79
N ASP A 70 -2.72 -6.30 3.05
CA ASP A 70 -3.68 -6.70 2.00
C ASP A 70 -4.38 -5.48 1.37
N ASN A 71 -4.46 -4.36 2.10
CA ASN A 71 -5.14 -3.13 1.67
C ASN A 71 -4.18 -2.09 1.06
N ILE A 72 -2.90 -2.45 0.92
CA ILE A 72 -1.87 -1.61 0.32
C ILE A 72 -1.30 -2.37 -0.86
N MET A 73 -1.36 -1.75 -2.03
CA MET A 73 -0.83 -2.30 -3.28
C MET A 73 0.33 -1.45 -3.79
N VAL A 74 1.25 -2.09 -4.51
CA VAL A 74 2.37 -1.43 -5.19
C VAL A 74 2.38 -1.87 -6.65
N LYS A 75 2.50 -0.90 -7.56
CA LYS A 75 2.71 -1.14 -9.00
C LYS A 75 4.20 -1.31 -9.29
N GLN A 76 4.57 -2.12 -10.29
CA GLN A 76 5.97 -2.31 -10.73
C GLN A 76 6.70 -0.99 -11.04
N SER A 77 5.97 0.04 -11.46
CA SER A 77 6.48 1.41 -11.64
C SER A 77 6.87 2.16 -10.35
N GLY A 78 6.69 1.55 -9.18
CA GLY A 78 6.98 2.12 -7.87
C GLY A 78 5.79 2.73 -7.13
N HIS A 79 4.68 3.05 -7.80
CA HIS A 79 3.54 3.70 -7.16
C HIS A 79 2.86 2.81 -6.12
N LEU A 80 2.83 3.27 -4.86
CA LEU A 80 2.05 2.72 -3.77
C LEU A 80 0.66 3.37 -3.74
N PHE A 81 -0.37 2.56 -3.54
CA PHE A 81 -1.73 3.05 -3.40
C PHE A 81 -2.53 2.20 -2.43
N HIS A 82 -3.43 2.86 -1.69
CA HIS A 82 -4.33 2.20 -0.77
C HIS A 82 -5.58 1.75 -1.52
N ILE A 83 -6.09 0.57 -1.19
CA ILE A 83 -7.35 0.01 -1.71
C ILE A 83 -8.28 -0.33 -0.55
N ASP A 84 -9.46 -0.85 -0.88
CA ASP A 84 -10.50 -1.20 0.09
C ASP A 84 -10.78 -0.05 1.07
N PHE A 85 -11.42 1.00 0.52
CA PHE A 85 -11.88 2.12 1.31
C PHE A 85 -13.22 1.83 2.03
N GLY A 86 -13.52 0.57 2.37
CA GLY A 86 -14.81 0.15 2.92
C GLY A 86 -14.95 0.24 4.45
N LYS A 87 -13.87 0.02 5.22
CA LYS A 87 -13.92 -0.02 6.70
C LYS A 87 -13.69 1.34 7.38
N TYR A 88 -14.31 2.42 6.90
CA TYR A 88 -13.97 3.78 7.34
C TYR A 88 -14.83 4.39 8.41
N LEU A 89 -15.86 3.69 8.84
CA LEU A 89 -16.76 4.25 9.81
C LEU A 89 -16.96 3.21 10.89
N GLY A 90 -16.00 3.14 11.81
CA GLY A 90 -16.39 2.93 13.19
C GLY A 90 -17.42 4.02 13.51
N ASP A 91 -18.69 3.63 13.63
CA ASP A 91 -19.79 4.43 14.20
C ASP A 91 -20.36 5.68 13.49
N THR A 92 -20.17 5.92 12.19
CA THR A 92 -20.96 6.98 11.51
C THR A 92 -22.08 6.50 10.59
N GLN A 93 -22.34 5.19 10.52
CA GLN A 93 -23.70 4.72 10.17
C GLN A 93 -24.75 5.06 11.26
N LYS A 94 -24.36 5.69 12.37
CA LYS A 94 -25.28 6.26 13.38
C LYS A 94 -25.24 7.78 13.53
N PHE A 95 -24.59 8.53 12.63
CA PHE A 95 -24.66 10.00 12.64
C PHE A 95 -25.84 10.51 11.79
N GLY A 96 -27.00 9.84 11.90
CA GLY A 96 -28.15 10.07 11.02
C GLY A 96 -29.51 9.64 11.55
N TRP A 97 -29.65 9.29 12.83
CA TRP A 97 -30.97 9.11 13.46
C TRP A 97 -31.11 10.00 14.69
N PHE A 98 -31.34 11.28 14.44
CA PHE A 98 -32.27 12.00 15.30
C PHE A 98 -33.68 11.64 14.84
N ASN A 99 -34.42 10.94 15.71
CA ASN A 99 -35.85 11.14 15.87
C ASN A 99 -36.18 10.74 17.31
N ARG A 100 -36.45 11.78 18.12
CA ARG A 100 -37.24 11.86 19.35
C ARG A 100 -37.14 10.71 20.35
#